data_AF-A0A163UWJ8-F1
#
_entry.id   AF-A0A163UWJ8-F1
#
_cell.length_a   1.000
_cell.length_b   1.000
_cell.length_c   1.000
_cell.angle_alpha   90.00
_cell.angle_beta   90.00
_cell.angle_gamma   90.00
#
_symmetry.space_group_name_H-M   'P 1'
#
loop_
_entity.id
_entity.type
_entity.pdbx_description
1 polymer ?
#
loop_
_entity_poly.entity_id
_entity_poly.type
_entity_poly.pdbx_seq_one_letter_code
_entity_poly.pdbx_strand_id
1 'polypeptide(L)'
;MQLPLYWYSYPPLLKKWFDDVFAHGWAYGSKGDKLKGKKVGLAMSIGDKKENYLPEGSSSFTVDEVIAPFKASTGHVGAMALPYFAVFGASFQASNGEINHSAKEYISYIFKYQQ
;
A
#
# COMPACT_ATOMS: atom_id res chain seq x y z
N MET A 1 0.05 -0.89 -6.24
CA MET A 1 0.48 -2.16 -5.62
C MET A 1 -0.66 -2.72 -4.80
N GLN A 2 -0.93 -4.02 -4.88
CA GLN A 2 -1.94 -4.72 -4.08
C GLN A 2 -1.29 -5.87 -3.33
N LEU A 3 -1.51 -5.98 -2.02
CA LEU A 3 -0.86 -6.98 -1.16
C LEU A 3 -1.68 -7.29 0.11
N PRO A 4 -1.49 -8.47 0.73
CA PRO A 4 -1.81 -8.64 2.13
C PRO A 4 -0.73 -8.00 3.03
N LEU A 5 -1.15 -7.40 4.14
CA LEU A 5 -0.22 -6.85 5.13
C LEU A 5 0.33 -7.99 6.00
N TYR A 6 1.60 -8.34 5.82
CA TYR A 6 2.27 -9.41 6.58
C TYR A 6 3.26 -8.79 7.55
N TRP A 7 3.08 -9.06 8.85
CA TRP A 7 3.94 -8.52 9.90
C TRP A 7 4.21 -7.02 9.73
N TYR A 8 3.13 -6.25 9.54
CA TYR A 8 3.18 -4.80 9.37
C TYR A 8 4.04 -4.33 8.18
N SER A 9 4.23 -5.20 7.17
CA SER A 9 5.09 -4.96 6.02
C SER A 9 4.60 -5.69 4.76
N TYR A 10 5.40 -5.60 3.69
CA TYR A 10 5.14 -6.29 2.44
C TYR A 10 5.40 -7.79 2.54
N PRO A 11 4.74 -8.61 1.70
CA PRO A 11 5.22 -9.94 1.40
C PRO A 11 6.65 -9.90 0.82
N PRO A 12 7.47 -10.93 1.09
CA PRO A 12 8.88 -10.94 0.69
C PRO A 12 9.08 -10.79 -0.83
N LEU A 13 8.15 -11.31 -1.64
CA LEU A 13 8.21 -11.16 -3.09
C LEU A 13 8.09 -9.71 -3.54
N LEU A 14 7.21 -8.91 -2.93
CA LEU A 14 7.08 -7.50 -3.26
C LEU A 14 8.29 -6.71 -2.79
N LYS A 15 8.86 -7.05 -1.63
CA LYS A 15 10.12 -6.44 -1.19
C LYS A 15 11.25 -6.73 -2.18
N LYS A 16 11.39 -7.98 -2.64
CA LYS A 16 12.37 -8.35 -3.67
C LYS A 16 12.12 -7.60 -4.99
N TRP A 17 10.87 -7.44 -5.40
CA TRP A 17 10.53 -6.67 -6.60
C TRP A 17 11.00 -5.22 -6.51
N PHE A 18 10.84 -4.56 -5.35
CA PHE A 18 11.41 -3.22 -5.15
C PHE A 18 12.94 -3.24 -5.29
N ASP A 19 13.62 -4.21 -4.67
CA ASP A 19 15.08 -4.32 -4.71
C ASP A 19 15.63 -4.51 -6.13
N ASP A 20 14.93 -5.29 -6.96
CA ASP A 20 15.35 -5.57 -8.33
C ASP A 20 14.95 -4.45 -9.31
N VAL A 21 13.76 -3.86 -9.16
CA VAL A 21 13.15 -2.97 -10.17
C VAL A 21 13.43 -1.50 -9.89
N PHE A 22 13.55 -1.09 -8.63
CA PHE A 22 13.92 0.29 -8.30
C PHE A 22 15.44 0.45 -8.41
N ALA A 23 15.96 0.25 -9.62
CA ALA A 23 17.39 0.22 -9.91
C ALA A 23 17.97 1.62 -10.22
N HIS A 24 19.23 1.82 -9.83
CA HIS A 24 19.99 3.03 -10.16
C HIS A 24 20.13 3.19 -11.68
N GLY A 25 19.97 4.42 -12.18
CA GLY A 25 20.02 4.75 -13.61
C GLY A 25 18.71 4.49 -14.35
N TRP A 26 17.71 3.86 -13.72
CA TRP A 26 16.38 3.66 -14.28
C TRP A 26 15.29 4.32 -13.42
N ALA A 27 15.17 3.92 -12.15
CA ALA A 27 14.18 4.47 -11.21
C ALA A 27 14.67 5.72 -10.47
N TYR A 28 15.97 5.75 -10.12
CA TYR A 28 16.60 6.86 -9.39
C TYR A 28 18.07 7.04 -9.81
N GLY A 29 18.74 8.06 -9.26
CA GLY A 29 20.13 8.39 -9.57
C GLY A 29 20.25 9.36 -10.74
N SER A 30 21.48 9.61 -11.22
CA SER A 30 21.78 10.72 -12.14
C SER A 30 21.02 10.69 -13.48
N LYS A 31 20.61 9.50 -13.94
CA LYS A 31 19.81 9.31 -15.15
C LYS A 31 18.46 8.61 -14.91
N GLY A 32 18.16 8.22 -13.67
CA GLY A 32 16.95 7.45 -13.34
C GLY A 32 15.77 8.38 -13.07
N ASP A 33 14.87 8.49 -14.06
CA ASP A 33 13.70 9.38 -14.02
C ASP A 33 12.39 8.67 -14.39
N LYS A 34 12.43 7.36 -14.63
CA LYS A 34 11.31 6.63 -15.26
C LYS A 34 10.07 6.54 -14.41
N LEU A 35 10.19 6.77 -13.10
CA LEU A 35 9.08 6.79 -12.17
C LEU A 35 8.67 8.22 -11.74
N LYS A 36 9.42 9.24 -12.14
CA LYS A 36 9.19 10.62 -11.73
C LYS A 36 7.81 11.11 -12.15
N GLY A 37 7.07 11.69 -11.20
CA GLY A 37 5.71 12.22 -11.42
C GLY A 37 4.62 11.14 -11.59
N LYS A 38 4.95 9.85 -11.55
CA LYS A 38 3.93 8.80 -11.58
C LYS A 38 3.19 8.72 -10.25
N LYS A 39 1.90 8.39 -10.31
CA LYS A 39 1.08 8.12 -9.12
C LYS A 39 1.20 6.63 -8.76
N VAL A 40 1.48 6.32 -7.50
CA VAL A 40 1.59 4.93 -7.02
C VAL A 40 0.62 4.74 -5.86
N GLY A 41 -0.42 3.95 -6.10
CA GLY A 41 -1.40 3.56 -5.07
C GLY A 41 -0.99 2.29 -4.32
N LEU A 42 -1.50 2.16 -3.10
CA LEU A 42 -1.32 1.00 -2.23
C LEU A 42 -2.68 0.47 -1.81
N ALA A 43 -2.97 -0.79 -2.12
CA ALA A 43 -4.20 -1.48 -1.74
C ALA A 43 -3.84 -2.68 -0.85
N MET A 44 -4.41 -2.75 0.36
CA MET A 44 -4.05 -3.74 1.36
C MET A 44 -5.25 -4.54 1.85
N SER A 45 -5.07 -5.85 2.02
CA SER A 45 -5.92 -6.64 2.92
C SER A 45 -5.19 -6.78 4.27
N ILE A 46 -5.81 -6.28 5.32
CA ILE A 46 -5.28 -6.25 6.69
C ILE A 46 -6.04 -7.29 7.51
N GLY A 47 -5.30 -8.17 8.18
CA GLY A 47 -5.89 -9.26 8.95
C GLY A 47 -6.71 -8.78 10.14
N ASP A 48 -6.24 -7.72 10.82
CA ASP A 48 -6.84 -7.21 12.04
C ASP A 48 -7.89 -6.10 11.77
N LYS A 49 -8.66 -5.75 12.79
CA LYS A 49 -9.71 -4.72 12.73
C LYS A 49 -9.14 -3.31 12.64
N LYS A 50 -9.93 -2.37 12.13
CA LYS A 50 -9.50 -0.99 11.87
C LYS A 50 -9.15 -0.26 13.16
N GLU A 51 -9.90 -0.51 14.23
CA GLU A 51 -9.74 0.10 15.55
C GLU A 51 -8.36 -0.15 16.18
N ASN A 52 -7.71 -1.25 15.78
CA ASN A 52 -6.39 -1.61 16.29
C ASN A 52 -5.26 -0.77 15.69
N TYR A 53 -5.51 -0.05 14.58
CA TYR A 53 -4.57 0.86 13.92
C TYR A 53 -4.84 2.32 14.29
N LEU A 54 -5.08 2.56 15.57
CA LEU A 54 -5.17 3.88 16.17
C LEU A 54 -4.03 4.03 17.19
N PRO A 55 -3.62 5.25 17.56
CA PRO A 55 -2.59 5.46 18.58
C PRO A 55 -2.90 4.75 19.91
N GLU A 56 -4.19 4.65 20.26
CA GLU A 56 -4.71 3.97 21.45
C GLU A 56 -5.06 2.49 21.21
N GLY A 57 -5.01 2.04 19.95
CA GLY A 57 -5.30 0.68 19.54
C GLY A 57 -4.14 -0.29 19.83
N SER A 58 -4.38 -1.59 19.70
CA SER A 58 -3.39 -2.62 20.05
C SER A 58 -2.11 -2.60 19.21
N SER A 59 -2.15 -2.04 17.99
CA SER A 59 -0.94 -1.88 17.16
C SER A 59 -0.12 -0.65 17.55
N SER A 60 -0.68 0.31 18.30
CA SER A 60 -0.07 1.60 18.67
C SER A 60 0.35 2.50 17.48
N PHE A 61 0.02 2.10 16.25
CA PHE A 61 0.38 2.79 15.01
C PHE A 61 -0.82 2.87 14.08
N THR A 62 -0.98 4.00 13.43
CA THR A 62 -1.87 4.17 12.30
C THR A 62 -1.35 3.40 11.08
N VAL A 63 -2.24 3.04 10.17
CA VAL A 63 -1.84 2.41 8.89
C VAL A 63 -0.88 3.31 8.12
N ASP A 64 -1.08 4.63 8.16
CA ASP A 64 -0.22 5.60 7.49
C ASP A 64 1.22 5.60 8.02
N GLU A 65 1.42 5.32 9.30
CA GLU A 65 2.74 5.15 9.93
C GLU A 65 3.35 3.80 9.58
N VAL A 66 2.56 2.72 9.62
CA VAL A 66 2.99 1.37 9.22
C VAL A 66 3.55 1.37 7.79
N ILE A 67 2.95 2.12 6.87
CA ILE A 67 3.39 2.19 5.47
C ILE A 67 4.41 3.31 5.19
N ALA A 68 5.01 3.93 6.21
CA ALA A 68 6.03 4.95 6.01
C ALA A 68 7.18 4.51 5.06
N PRO A 69 7.70 3.26 5.13
CA PRO A 69 8.73 2.79 4.19
C PRO A 69 8.27 2.81 2.72
N PHE A 70 6.97 2.58 2.45
CA PHE A 70 6.39 2.64 1.11
C PHE A 70 6.41 4.05 0.55
N LYS A 71 5.95 5.00 1.37
CA LYS A 71 5.91 6.42 1.02
C LYS A 71 7.33 6.95 0.78
N ALA A 72 8.27 6.59 1.64
CA ALA A 72 9.67 6.97 1.50
C ALA A 72 10.28 6.42 0.21
N SER A 73 10.10 5.12 -0.08
CA SER A 73 10.62 4.48 -1.30
C SER A 73 10.02 5.09 -2.57
N THR A 74 8.72 5.36 -2.56
CA THR A 74 8.00 5.99 -3.68
C THR A 74 8.49 7.43 -3.91
N GLY A 75 8.65 8.20 -2.83
CA GLY A 75 9.17 9.57 -2.90
C GLY A 75 10.61 9.63 -3.38
N HIS A 76 11.44 8.66 -2.98
CA HIS A 76 12.85 8.59 -3.40
C HIS A 76 13.01 8.48 -4.92
N VAL A 77 12.13 7.74 -5.59
CA VAL A 77 12.12 7.61 -7.07
C VAL A 77 11.35 8.74 -7.77
N GLY A 78 11.00 9.80 -7.04
CA GLY A 78 10.29 10.97 -7.56
C GLY A 78 8.82 10.72 -7.92
N ALA A 79 8.25 9.60 -7.48
CA ALA A 79 6.84 9.28 -7.68
C ALA A 79 5.98 9.86 -6.53
N MET A 80 4.67 9.90 -6.75
CA MET A 80 3.68 10.38 -5.78
C MET A 80 2.95 9.20 -5.15
N ALA A 81 3.18 8.97 -3.86
CA ALA A 81 2.40 7.99 -3.10
C ALA A 81 0.97 8.54 -2.91
N LEU A 82 -0.02 7.77 -3.37
CA LEU A 82 -1.43 8.09 -3.14
C LEU A 82 -1.89 7.63 -1.75
N PRO A 83 -3.01 8.16 -1.23
CA PRO A 83 -3.66 7.58 -0.06
C PRO A 83 -3.90 6.08 -0.26
N TYR A 84 -3.78 5.28 0.79
CA TYR A 84 -3.97 3.84 0.68
C TYR A 84 -5.46 3.47 0.60
N PHE A 85 -5.74 2.29 0.06
CA PHE A 85 -6.98 1.56 0.22
C PHE A 85 -6.72 0.37 1.15
N ALA A 86 -7.61 0.09 2.09
CA ALA A 86 -7.47 -1.05 2.99
C ALA A 86 -8.81 -1.72 3.28
N VAL A 87 -8.81 -3.05 3.23
CA VAL A 87 -9.86 -3.90 3.80
C VAL A 87 -9.34 -4.43 5.12
N PHE A 88 -10.08 -4.20 6.21
CA PHE A 88 -9.72 -4.66 7.55
C PHE A 88 -10.45 -5.95 7.92
N GLY A 89 -9.93 -6.67 8.89
CA GLY A 89 -10.54 -7.87 9.44
C GLY A 89 -10.46 -9.11 8.55
N ALA A 90 -9.51 -9.15 7.60
CA ALA A 90 -9.38 -10.24 6.63
C ALA A 90 -9.16 -11.62 7.28
N SER A 91 -8.68 -11.68 8.52
CA SER A 91 -8.50 -12.93 9.27
C SER A 91 -9.77 -13.44 9.96
N PHE A 92 -10.85 -12.64 10.03
CA PHE A 92 -12.08 -12.97 10.79
C PHE A 92 -13.20 -13.55 9.93
N GLN A 93 -12.89 -14.20 8.80
CA GLN A 93 -13.86 -14.77 7.86
C GLN A 93 -14.95 -13.77 7.41
N ALA A 94 -14.57 -12.85 6.53
CA ALA A 94 -15.51 -11.93 5.91
C ALA A 94 -16.62 -12.67 5.13
N SER A 95 -17.84 -12.18 5.23
CA SER A 95 -18.97 -12.66 4.44
C SER A 95 -18.84 -12.29 2.96
N ASN A 96 -19.54 -13.02 2.09
CA ASN A 96 -19.60 -12.69 0.66
C ASN A 96 -20.13 -11.25 0.42
N GLY A 97 -21.02 -10.76 1.28
CA GLY A 97 -21.53 -9.39 1.21
C GLY A 97 -20.43 -8.35 1.44
N GLU A 98 -19.61 -8.54 2.48
CA GLU A 98 -18.48 -7.67 2.81
C GLU A 98 -17.39 -7.71 1.73
N ILE A 99 -17.06 -8.90 1.22
CA ILE A 99 -16.09 -9.07 0.13
C ILE A 99 -16.60 -8.31 -1.12
N ASN A 100 -17.85 -8.52 -1.53
CA ASN A 100 -18.43 -7.84 -2.69
C ASN A 100 -18.52 -6.32 -2.50
N HIS A 101 -18.78 -5.85 -1.29
CA HIS A 101 -18.78 -4.43 -0.97
C HIS A 101 -17.37 -3.85 -1.12
N SER A 102 -16.36 -4.49 -0.51
CA SER A 102 -14.96 -4.04 -0.59
C SER A 102 -14.44 -3.97 -2.03
N ALA A 103 -14.88 -4.89 -2.90
CA ALA A 103 -14.52 -4.87 -4.32
C ALA A 103 -15.04 -3.61 -5.03
N LYS A 104 -16.27 -3.19 -4.73
CA LYS A 104 -16.86 -1.94 -5.27
C LYS A 104 -16.12 -0.70 -4.77
N GLU A 105 -15.77 -0.67 -3.50
CA GLU A 105 -14.97 0.42 -2.92
C GLU A 105 -13.57 0.48 -3.53
N TYR A 106 -12.94 -0.67 -3.77
CA TYR A 106 -11.61 -0.73 -4.39
C TYR A 106 -11.64 -0.22 -5.83
N ILE A 107 -12.66 -0.59 -6.61
CA ILE A 107 -12.88 -0.05 -7.96
C ILE A 107 -13.05 1.48 -7.90
N SER A 108 -13.85 1.98 -6.94
CA SER A 108 -14.07 3.42 -6.75
C SER A 108 -12.78 4.15 -6.39
N TYR A 109 -11.94 3.53 -5.54
CA TYR A 109 -10.61 4.02 -5.22
C TYR A 109 -9.71 4.12 -6.45
N ILE A 110 -9.66 3.08 -7.30
CA ILE A 110 -8.86 3.09 -8.52
C ILE A 110 -9.29 4.25 -9.43
N PHE A 111 -10.59 4.36 -9.71
CA PHE A 111 -11.09 5.42 -10.60
C PHE A 111 -10.91 6.83 -10.04
N LYS A 112 -10.96 7.00 -8.71
CA LYS A 112 -10.69 8.29 -8.06
C LYS A 112 -9.29 8.84 -8.39
N TYR A 113 -8.30 7.97 -8.54
CA TYR A 113 -6.90 8.39 -8.71
C TYR A 113 -6.30 8.10 -10.10
N GLN A 114 -7.11 7.62 -11.04
CA GLN A 114 -6.67 7.32 -12.41
C GLN A 114 -6.57 8.58 -13.31
N GLN A 115 -7.19 9.69 -12.90
CA GLN A 115 -7.15 10.98 -13.61
C GLN A 115 -5.85 11.73 -13.35
#